data_AF-A0A6P0N9H8-F1
#
_entry.id   AF-A0A6P0N9H8-F1
#
_cell.length_a   1.000
_cell.length_b   1.000
_cell.length_c   1.000
_cell.angle_alpha   90.00
_cell.angle_beta   90.00
_cell.angle_gamma   90.00
#
_symmetry.space_group_name_H-M   'P 1'
#
loop_
_entity.id
_entity.type
_entity.pdbx_description
1 polymer ?
#
loop_
_entity_poly.entity_id
_entity_poly.type
_entity_poly.pdbx_seq_one_letter_code
_entity_poly.pdbx_strand_id
1 'polypeptide(L)'
;QAPRLPKNKALESFLNQPHPVKSILSPLLPTSLRDKLVNKIRYLNRGKPKLSPAVRKQLIEFYREDILQLQDLIGRDLSQWLKS
;
A
#
# COMPACT_ATOMS: atom_id res chain seq x y z
N GLN A 1 15.33 0.45 4.35
CA GLN A 1 14.08 1.11 3.88
C GLN A 1 13.00 0.05 3.74
N ALA A 2 11.79 0.28 4.27
CA ALA A 2 10.69 -0.69 4.12
C ALA A 2 10.32 -0.88 2.64
N PRO A 3 10.01 -2.11 2.20
CA PRO A 3 9.65 -2.38 0.81
C PRO A 3 8.37 -1.61 0.44
N ARG A 4 8.44 -0.82 -0.63
CA ARG A 4 7.28 -0.11 -1.19
C ARG A 4 6.57 -1.04 -2.15
N LEU A 5 5.43 -1.56 -1.73
CA LEU A 5 4.62 -2.48 -2.51
C LEU A 5 3.66 -1.73 -3.45
N PRO A 6 3.19 -2.39 -4.52
CA PRO A 6 2.07 -1.91 -5.32
C PRO A 6 0.84 -1.66 -4.45
N LYS A 7 0.23 -0.48 -4.57
CA LYS A 7 -1.10 -0.18 -4.00
C LYS A 7 -2.17 -0.99 -4.71
N ASN A 8 -2.04 -1.13 -6.03
CA ASN A 8 -2.93 -1.88 -6.90
C ASN A 8 -2.12 -2.93 -7.69
N LYS A 9 -2.32 -4.21 -7.34
CA LYS A 9 -1.67 -5.36 -7.99
C LYS A 9 -2.13 -5.54 -9.44
N ALA A 10 -3.38 -5.23 -9.76
CA ALA A 10 -3.90 -5.32 -11.12
C ALA A 10 -3.25 -4.28 -12.04
N LEU A 11 -3.08 -3.05 -11.54
CA LEU A 11 -2.35 -2.01 -12.27
C LEU A 11 -0.88 -2.38 -12.48
N GLU A 12 -0.23 -2.98 -11.49
CA GLU A 12 1.13 -3.48 -11.64
C GLU A 12 1.22 -4.62 -12.67
N SER A 13 0.30 -5.59 -12.61
CA SER A 13 0.20 -6.67 -13.60
C SER A 13 0.00 -6.11 -15.01
N PHE A 14 -0.91 -5.14 -15.16
CA PHE A 14 -1.14 -4.45 -16.43
C PHE A 14 0.10 -3.75 -16.97
N LEU A 15 0.88 -3.09 -16.10
CA LEU A 15 2.12 -2.41 -16.49
C LEU A 15 3.25 -3.38 -16.84
N ASN A 16 3.33 -4.54 -16.21
CA ASN A 16 4.44 -5.48 -16.39
C ASN A 16 4.15 -6.57 -17.46
N GLN A 17 2.89 -6.89 -17.73
CA GLN A 17 2.51 -7.90 -18.72
C GLN A 17 2.18 -7.28 -20.10
N PRO A 18 2.42 -8.02 -21.21
CA PRO A 18 1.91 -7.65 -22.52
C PRO A 18 0.40 -7.87 -22.56
N HIS A 19 -0.36 -6.82 -22.91
CA HIS A 19 -1.81 -6.86 -23.08
C HIS A 19 -2.20 -6.35 -24.48
N PRO A 20 -3.31 -6.83 -25.06
CA PRO A 20 -3.80 -6.36 -26.36
C PRO A 20 -4.15 -4.86 -26.35
N VAL A 21 -4.54 -4.30 -25.19
CA VAL A 21 -4.78 -2.86 -25.04
C VAL A 21 -3.49 -2.05 -25.19
N LYS A 22 -2.34 -2.60 -24.75
CA LYS A 22 -1.05 -1.93 -24.93
C LYS A 22 -0.62 -1.92 -26.39
N SER A 23 -0.82 -3.00 -27.14
CA SER A 23 -0.41 -3.06 -28.54
C SER A 23 -1.19 -2.08 -29.43
N ILE A 24 -2.45 -1.80 -29.09
CA ILE A 24 -3.28 -0.80 -29.80
C ILE A 24 -2.82 0.64 -29.53
N LEU A 25 -2.43 0.95 -28.29
CA LEU A 25 -2.03 2.30 -27.89
C LEU A 25 -0.56 2.61 -28.17
N SER A 26 0.29 1.58 -28.31
CA SER A 26 1.72 1.71 -28.59
C SER A 26 2.07 2.51 -29.85
N PRO A 27 1.40 2.33 -31.01
CA PRO A 27 1.73 3.08 -32.23
C PRO A 27 1.33 4.57 -32.18
N LEU A 28 0.47 4.98 -31.24
CA LEU A 28 -0.01 6.36 -31.12
C LEU A 28 0.87 7.23 -30.20
N LEU A 29 1.83 6.64 -29.49
CA LEU A 29 2.63 7.32 -28.47
C LEU A 29 4.13 7.19 -28.76
N PRO A 30 4.89 8.29 -28.83
CA PRO A 30 6.34 8.25 -28.88
C PRO A 30 6.93 7.52 -27.67
N THR A 31 7.99 6.75 -27.87
CA THR A 31 8.66 5.95 -26.82
C THR A 31 9.01 6.77 -25.58
N SER A 32 9.48 8.00 -25.77
CA SER A 32 9.86 8.91 -24.67
C SER A 32 8.67 9.37 -23.81
N LEU A 33 7.48 9.56 -24.39
CA LEU A 33 6.26 9.84 -23.64
C LEU A 33 5.77 8.60 -22.91
N ARG A 34 5.81 7.44 -23.57
CA ARG A 34 5.40 6.17 -22.99
C ARG A 34 6.18 5.86 -21.72
N ASP A 35 7.51 6.00 -21.75
CA ASP A 35 8.37 5.72 -20.60
C ASP A 35 8.09 6.68 -19.44
N LYS A 36 7.90 7.97 -19.72
CA LYS A 36 7.54 8.97 -18.71
C LYS A 36 6.19 8.64 -18.05
N LEU A 37 5.19 8.26 -18.84
CA LEU A 37 3.86 7.89 -18.35
C LEU A 37 3.90 6.63 -17.50
N VAL A 38 4.54 5.56 -17.99
CA VAL A 38 4.67 4.29 -17.27
C VAL A 38 5.40 4.51 -15.94
N ASN A 39 6.49 5.28 -15.94
CA ASN A 39 7.25 5.57 -14.72
C ASN A 39 6.44 6.41 -13.73
N LYS A 40 5.67 7.40 -14.20
CA LYS A 40 4.77 8.20 -13.35
C LYS A 40 3.68 7.34 -12.73
N ILE A 41 3.02 6.47 -13.50
CA ILE A 41 1.99 5.56 -13.00
C ILE A 41 2.58 4.57 -11.99
N ARG A 42 3.77 4.01 -12.28
CA ARG A 42 4.48 3.10 -11.37
C ARG A 42 4.84 3.80 -10.06
N TYR A 43 5.31 5.05 -10.10
CA TYR A 43 5.60 5.84 -8.92
C TYR A 43 4.34 6.07 -8.06
N LEU A 44 3.22 6.45 -8.67
CA LEU A 44 1.95 6.67 -7.97
C LEU A 44 1.38 5.38 -7.36
N ASN A 45 1.60 4.25 -8.04
CA ASN A 45 1.21 2.93 -7.56
C ASN A 45 2.10 2.40 -6.43
N ARG A 46 3.21 3.06 -6.08
CA ARG A 46 4.00 2.67 -4.89
C ARG A 46 3.36 3.20 -3.63
N GLY A 47 3.18 2.33 -2.64
CA GLY A 47 2.64 2.73 -1.35
C GLY A 47 3.08 1.80 -0.23
N LYS A 48 2.81 2.24 1.01
CA LYS A 48 2.79 1.31 2.14
C LYS A 48 1.53 0.45 1.98
N PRO A 49 1.63 -0.89 2.10
CA PRO A 49 0.44 -1.73 2.11
C PRO A 49 -0.45 -1.30 3.28
N LYS A 50 -1.76 -1.23 3.02
CA LYS A 50 -2.74 -1.04 4.10
C LYS A 50 -2.92 -2.39 4.80
N LEU A 51 -2.83 -2.40 6.13
CA LEU A 51 -3.19 -3.56 6.92
C LEU A 51 -4.69 -3.84 6.72
N SER A 52 -5.09 -5.09 6.57
CA SER A 52 -6.51 -5.41 6.46
C SER A 52 -7.23 -5.06 7.76
N PRO A 53 -8.49 -4.60 7.71
CA PRO A 53 -9.24 -4.29 8.93
C PRO A 53 -9.37 -5.49 9.87
N ALA A 54 -9.47 -6.71 9.33
CA ALA A 54 -9.53 -7.94 10.11
C ALA A 54 -8.23 -8.21 10.89
N VAL A 55 -7.08 -8.13 10.21
CA VAL A 55 -5.78 -8.33 10.87
C VAL A 55 -5.52 -7.21 11.87
N ARG A 56 -5.91 -5.98 11.55
CA ARG A 56 -5.82 -4.86 12.49
C ARG A 56 -6.59 -5.13 13.78
N LYS A 57 -7.84 -5.58 13.69
CA LYS A 57 -8.65 -5.96 14.85
C LYS A 57 -8.01 -7.09 15.65
N GLN A 58 -7.48 -8.11 14.98
CA GLN A 58 -6.79 -9.22 15.65
C GLN A 58 -5.57 -8.74 16.44
N LEU A 59 -4.76 -7.84 15.87
CA LEU A 59 -3.59 -7.29 16.55
C LEU A 59 -3.98 -6.40 17.73
N ILE A 60 -5.01 -5.58 17.58
CA ILE A 60 -5.52 -4.75 18.69
C ILE A 60 -5.99 -5.63 19.84
N GLU A 61 -6.72 -6.70 19.54
CA GLU A 61 -7.18 -7.62 20.58
C GLU A 61 -6.01 -8.37 21.24
N PHE A 62 -5.08 -8.85 20.43
CA PHE A 62 -3.89 -9.57 20.92
C PHE A 62 -3.03 -8.73 21.86
N TYR A 63 -2.80 -7.46 21.52
CA TYR A 63 -1.99 -6.53 22.32
C TYR A 63 -2.80 -5.68 23.30
N ARG A 64 -4.11 -5.90 23.44
CA ARG A 64 -4.99 -5.05 24.26
C ARG A 64 -4.47 -4.93 25.67
N GLU A 65 -4.16 -6.07 26.29
CA GLU A 65 -3.71 -6.13 27.67
C GLU A 65 -2.36 -5.45 27.85
N ASP A 66 -1.40 -5.73 26.96
CA ASP A 66 -0.08 -5.09 26.98
C ASP A 66 -0.18 -3.56 26.82
N ILE A 67 -1.09 -3.07 25.97
CA ILE A 67 -1.32 -1.64 25.76
C ILE A 67 -1.86 -0.99 27.04
N LEU A 68 -2.78 -1.65 27.76
CA LEU A 68 -3.33 -1.14 29.02
C LEU A 68 -2.27 -1.11 30.12
N GLN A 69 -1.51 -2.20 30.29
CA GLN A 69 -0.41 -2.25 31.26
C GLN A 69 0.66 -1.20 30.95
N LEU A 70 0.99 -0.99 29.68
CA LEU A 70 1.94 0.04 29.27
C LEU A 70 1.41 1.45 29.57
N GLN A 71 0.13 1.71 29.29
CA GLN A 71 -0.52 2.99 29.59
C GLN A 71 -0.40 3.33 31.08
N ASP A 72 -0.67 2.37 31.96
CA ASP A 72 -0.59 2.56 33.41
C ASP A 72 0.87 2.75 33.86
N LEU A 73 1.80 1.97 33.27
CA LEU A 73 3.22 2.04 33.59
C LEU A 73 3.83 3.41 33.27
N ILE A 74 3.46 4.03 32.14
CA ILE A 74 4.03 5.31 31.68
C ILE A 74 3.16 6.52 32.01
N GLY A 75 1.95 6.30 32.55
CA GLY A 75 0.98 7.35 32.88
C GLY A 75 0.52 8.16 31.66
N ARG A 76 0.34 7.54 30.50
CA ARG A 76 -0.13 8.22 29.27
C ARG A 76 -1.34 7.52 28.67
N ASP A 77 -2.31 8.31 28.20
CA ASP A 77 -3.47 7.79 27.48
C ASP A 77 -3.06 7.17 26.13
N LEU A 78 -3.18 5.85 26.02
CA LEU A 78 -2.99 5.06 24.81
C LEU A 78 -4.31 4.56 24.22
N SER A 79 -5.47 5.01 24.71
CA SER A 79 -6.80 4.56 24.27
C SER A 79 -7.04 4.72 22.76
N GLN A 80 -6.35 5.65 22.10
CA GLN A 80 -6.40 5.82 20.65
C GLN A 80 -5.87 4.60 19.88
N TRP A 81 -4.93 3.86 20.47
CA TRP A 81 -4.34 2.68 19.84
C TRP A 81 -5.33 1.51 19.78
N LEU A 82 -6.35 1.51 20.65
CA LEU A 82 -7.40 0.49 20.71
C LEU A 82 -8.60 0.75 19.78
N LYS A 83 -8.69 1.95 19.15
CA LYS A 83 -9.85 2.37 18.33
C LYS A 83 -9.67 2.13 16.83
N SER A 84 -8.46 1.79 16.39
CA SER A 84 -8.02 1.92 14.99
C SER A 84 -8.43 0.76 14.08
#